data_AF-A0AAJ1KRU9-F1
#
_entry.id   AF-A0AAJ1KRU9-F1
#
_cell.length_a   1.000
_cell.length_b   1.000
_cell.length_c   1.000
_cell.angle_alpha   90.00
_cell.angle_beta   90.00
_cell.angle_gamma   90.00
#
_symmetry.space_group_name_H-M   'P 1'
#
loop_
_entity.id
_entity.type
_entity.pdbx_description
1 polymer ?
#
loop_
_entity_poly.entity_id
_entity_poly.type
_entity_poly.pdbx_seq_one_letter_code
_entity_poly.pdbx_strand_id
1 'polypeptide(L)'
;MSFTIRKNVTPIKVYHSLLGAAIAGESEEISVTYEVTSILSLTDLVGVAEYTVTPEGAAMSGRGELPFVYSGTGNPLEEAEEELKEGLL
;
A
#
# COMPACT_ATOMS: atom_id res chain seq x y z
N MET A 1 4.23 10.84 3.71
CA MET A 1 2.99 11.54 3.33
C MET A 1 2.01 10.43 2.93
N SER A 2 0.84 10.73 2.37
CA SER A 2 -0.10 9.68 1.93
C SER A 2 -0.83 10.10 0.66
N PHE A 3 -1.12 9.16 -0.22
CA PHE A 3 -1.90 9.41 -1.44
C PHE A 3 -2.99 8.37 -1.64
N THR A 4 -4.07 8.76 -2.30
CA THR A 4 -5.22 7.90 -2.56
C THR A 4 -5.39 7.66 -4.05
N ILE A 5 -5.58 6.40 -4.43
CA ILE A 5 -5.90 5.98 -5.79
C ILE A 5 -7.20 5.18 -5.80
N ARG A 6 -7.87 5.15 -6.95
CA ARG A 6 -9.02 4.26 -7.16
C ARG A 6 -8.56 2.96 -7.79
N LYS A 7 -8.99 1.83 -7.23
CA LYS A 7 -8.68 0.49 -7.73
C LYS A 7 -9.99 -0.28 -7.90
N ASN A 8 -10.11 -0.97 -9.04
CA ASN A 8 -11.13 -1.98 -9.22
C ASN A 8 -10.64 -3.28 -8.58
N VAL A 9 -11.40 -3.80 -7.62
CA VAL A 9 -11.08 -5.05 -6.91
C VAL A 9 -12.30 -5.95 -6.87
N THR A 10 -12.06 -7.25 -6.75
CA THR A 10 -13.11 -8.24 -6.46
C THR A 10 -12.89 -8.75 -5.04
N PRO A 11 -13.56 -8.16 -4.03
CA PRO A 11 -13.32 -8.50 -2.63
C PRO A 11 -13.80 -9.92 -2.31
N ILE A 12 -13.26 -10.48 -1.23
CA ILE A 12 -13.78 -11.72 -0.64
C ILE A 12 -14.41 -11.37 0.70
N LYS A 13 -15.72 -11.59 0.83
CA LYS A 13 -16.44 -11.40 2.10
C LYS A 13 -16.21 -12.63 2.97
N VAL A 14 -15.44 -12.45 4.04
CA VAL A 14 -15.15 -13.50 5.02
C VAL A 14 -16.13 -13.39 6.19
N TYR A 15 -16.88 -14.46 6.46
CA TYR A 15 -17.84 -14.54 7.54
C TYR A 15 -17.23 -15.27 8.74
N HIS A 16 -16.62 -14.53 9.66
CA HIS A 16 -15.96 -15.11 10.84
C HIS A 16 -16.91 -15.96 11.71
N SER A 17 -18.18 -15.58 11.83
CA SER A 17 -19.20 -16.35 12.57
C SER A 17 -19.58 -17.68 11.91
N LEU A 18 -19.26 -17.87 10.63
CA LEU A 18 -19.51 -19.09 9.86
C LEU A 18 -18.23 -19.90 9.65
N LEU A 19 -17.36 -19.97 10.67
CA LEU A 19 -16.08 -20.67 10.63
C LEU A 19 -15.14 -20.19 9.50
N GLY A 20 -15.24 -18.91 9.13
CA GLY A 20 -14.42 -18.32 8.06
C GLY A 20 -14.88 -18.66 6.65
N ALA A 21 -16.12 -19.15 6.46
CA ALA A 21 -16.71 -19.28 5.14
C ALA A 21 -16.60 -17.94 4.37
N ALA A 22 -16.28 -18.04 3.09
CA ALA A 22 -15.95 -16.88 2.27
C ALA A 22 -16.71 -16.92 0.95
N ILE A 23 -17.19 -15.75 0.51
CA ILE A 23 -17.91 -15.60 -0.76
C ILE A 23 -17.24 -14.47 -1.54
N ALA A 24 -16.98 -14.70 -2.82
CA ALA A 24 -16.52 -13.65 -3.72
C ALA A 24 -17.62 -12.58 -3.84
N GLY A 25 -17.25 -11.33 -3.62
CA GLY A 25 -18.10 -10.18 -3.88
C GLY A 25 -18.17 -9.86 -5.38
N GLU A 26 -18.98 -8.86 -5.70
CA GLU A 26 -18.96 -8.25 -7.02
C GLU A 26 -17.75 -7.32 -7.14
N SER A 27 -17.26 -7.13 -8.37
CA SER A 27 -16.20 -6.16 -8.61
C SER A 27 -16.69 -4.75 -8.29
N GLU A 28 -15.90 -4.03 -7.50
CA GLU A 28 -16.19 -2.66 -7.10
C GLU A 28 -14.95 -1.77 -7.24
N GLU A 29 -15.20 -0.50 -7.56
CA GLU A 29 -14.17 0.53 -7.54
C GLU A 29 -14.11 1.11 -6.12
N ILE A 30 -12.96 0.98 -5.47
CA ILE A 30 -12.72 1.48 -4.12
C ILE A 30 -11.58 2.49 -4.11
N SER A 31 -11.68 3.46 -3.20
CA SER A 31 -10.58 4.35 -2.87
C SER A 31 -9.63 3.63 -1.92
N VAL A 32 -8.33 3.66 -2.23
CA VAL A 32 -7.29 3.03 -1.42
C VAL A 32 -6.18 4.04 -1.14
N THR A 33 -5.91 4.27 0.14
CA THR A 33 -4.84 5.17 0.60
C THR A 33 -3.56 4.37 0.84
N TYR A 34 -2.48 4.83 0.22
CA TYR A 34 -1.13 4.33 0.41
C TYR A 34 -0.33 5.36 1.20
N GLU A 35 0.44 4.89 2.17
CA GLU A 35 1.30 5.72 3.01
C GLU A 35 2.62 5.00 3.26
N VAL A 36 3.73 5.62 2.86
CA VAL A 36 5.06 5.15 3.23
C VAL A 36 5.30 5.47 4.71
N THR A 37 5.46 4.42 5.53
CA THR A 37 5.54 4.54 6.99
C THR A 37 6.96 4.65 7.49
N SER A 38 7.91 3.95 6.85
CA SER A 38 9.31 3.95 7.30
C SER A 38 10.29 3.48 6.22
N ILE A 39 11.57 3.82 6.38
CA ILE A 39 12.65 3.22 5.61
C ILE A 39 13.21 2.05 6.42
N LEU A 40 13.05 0.83 5.93
CA LEU A 40 13.53 -0.39 6.56
C LEU A 40 15.04 -0.57 6.38
N SER A 41 15.56 -0.21 5.21
CA SER A 41 17.00 -0.22 4.92
C SER A 41 17.35 0.85 3.91
N LEU A 42 18.57 1.39 4.01
CA LEU A 42 19.16 2.30 3.04
C LEU A 42 20.67 2.06 3.02
N THR A 43 21.17 1.48 1.93
CA THR A 43 22.61 1.20 1.73
C THR A 43 23.04 1.86 0.44
N ASP A 44 24.01 2.78 0.54
CA ASP A 44 24.40 3.69 -0.54
C ASP A 44 23.19 4.46 -1.09
N LEU A 45 22.70 4.06 -2.26
CA LEU A 45 21.57 4.66 -2.97
C LEU A 45 20.40 3.69 -3.14
N VAL A 46 20.44 2.52 -2.50
CA VAL A 46 19.38 1.52 -2.60
C VAL A 46 18.68 1.39 -1.26
N GLY A 47 17.37 1.62 -1.27
CA GLY A 47 16.54 1.57 -0.08
C GLY A 47 15.41 0.56 -0.19
N VAL A 48 14.88 0.17 0.97
CA VAL A 48 13.61 -0.54 1.09
C VAL A 48 12.73 0.24 2.05
N ALA A 49 11.55 0.62 1.61
CA ALA A 49 10.56 1.34 2.41
C ALA A 49 9.39 0.42 2.78
N GLU A 50 8.86 0.54 4.00
CA GLU A 50 7.58 -0.03 4.37
C GLU A 50 6.47 0.96 4.02
N TYR A 51 5.35 0.46 3.50
CA TYR A 51 4.14 1.24 3.30
C TYR A 51 2.90 0.48 3.77
N THR A 52 1.86 1.24 4.11
CA THR A 52 0.54 0.70 4.43
C THR A 52 -0.42 0.90 3.26
N VAL A 53 -1.41 0.02 3.17
CA VAL A 53 -2.47 0.06 2.17
C VAL A 53 -3.81 -0.01 2.89
N THR A 54 -4.57 1.08 2.84
CA THR A 54 -5.81 1.22 3.60
C THR A 54 -6.96 1.49 2.64
N PRO A 55 -7.82 0.49 2.38
CA PRO A 55 -9.09 0.72 1.69
C PRO A 55 -10.01 1.65 2.48
N GLU A 56 -10.83 2.43 1.79
CA GLU A 56 -11.85 3.26 2.42
C GLU A 56 -12.81 2.41 3.27
N GLY A 57 -12.99 2.81 4.53
CA GLY A 57 -13.84 2.07 5.49
C GLY A 57 -13.24 0.75 6.00
N ALA A 58 -11.96 0.46 5.71
CA ALA A 58 -11.33 -0.77 6.16
C ALA A 58 -11.21 -0.85 7.69
N ALA A 59 -11.51 -2.02 8.25
CA ALA A 59 -11.23 -2.32 9.65
C ALA A 59 -9.73 -2.55 9.91
N MET A 60 -8.96 -2.86 8.87
CA MET A 60 -7.52 -3.16 8.95
C MET A 60 -6.80 -2.70 7.67
N SER A 61 -5.59 -2.19 7.84
CA SER A 61 -4.68 -1.86 6.73
C SER A 61 -3.76 -3.04 6.40
N GLY A 62 -3.47 -3.22 5.12
CA GLY A 62 -2.36 -4.05 4.65
C GLY A 62 -1.01 -3.36 4.83
N ARG A 63 0.07 -4.13 4.74
CA ARG A 63 1.44 -3.62 4.70
C ARG A 63 2.19 -4.25 3.53
N GLY A 64 3.08 -3.48 2.93
CA GLY A 64 3.97 -3.90 1.87
C GLY A 64 5.35 -3.29 2.04
N GLU A 65 6.31 -3.86 1.31
CA GLU A 65 7.66 -3.33 1.21
C GLU A 65 7.89 -2.89 -0.24
N LEU A 66 8.57 -1.77 -0.42
CA LEU A 66 8.93 -1.21 -1.71
C LEU A 66 10.46 -1.03 -1.77
N PRO A 67 11.16 -1.79 -2.61
CA PRO A 67 12.53 -1.43 -2.97
C PRO A 67 12.51 -0.18 -3.87
N PHE A 68 13.38 0.78 -3.60
CA PHE A 68 13.50 2.03 -4.35
C PHE A 68 14.95 2.47 -4.47
N VAL A 69 15.24 3.35 -5.43
CA VAL A 69 16.57 3.97 -5.58
C VAL A 69 16.48 5.40 -5.02
N TYR A 70 17.31 5.70 -4.03
CA TYR A 70 17.44 7.02 -3.44
C TYR A 70 18.43 7.86 -4.26
N SER A 71 18.09 9.11 -4.56
CA SER A 71 18.93 10.05 -5.31
C SER A 71 20.23 10.41 -4.59
N GLY A 72 20.31 10.16 -3.28
CA GLY A 72 21.41 10.60 -2.42
C GLY A 72 21.21 12.01 -1.87
N THR A 73 20.14 12.70 -2.28
CA THR A 73 19.85 14.09 -1.91
C THR A 73 18.39 14.29 -1.56
N GLY A 74 18.08 14.84 -0.39
CA GLY A 74 16.70 15.12 0.01
C GLY A 74 16.16 14.15 1.07
N ASN A 75 14.87 13.83 0.98
CA ASN A 75 14.17 12.98 1.94
C ASN A 75 13.85 11.61 1.30
N PRO A 76 14.51 10.51 1.74
CA PRO A 76 14.25 9.18 1.19
C PRO A 76 12.79 8.72 1.28
N LEU A 77 12.02 9.22 2.25
CA LEU A 77 10.60 8.89 2.38
C LEU A 77 9.76 9.52 1.27
N GLU A 78 10.10 10.74 0.84
CA GLU A 78 9.40 11.42 -0.25
C GLU A 78 9.69 10.72 -1.58
N GLU A 79 10.95 10.38 -1.84
CA GLU A 79 11.33 9.64 -3.05
C GLU A 79 10.71 8.24 -3.09
N ALA A 80 10.68 7.52 -1.97
CA ALA A 80 9.99 6.23 -1.89
C ALA A 80 8.47 6.36 -2.13
N GLU A 81 7.85 7.46 -1.71
CA GLU A 81 6.44 7.72 -1.95
C GLU A 81 6.15 8.02 -3.43
N GLU A 82 7.02 8.79 -4.08
CA GLU A 82 6.93 9.05 -5.52
C GLU A 82 7.08 7.75 -6.32
N GLU A 83 8.09 6.94 -6.01
CA GLU A 83 8.31 5.63 -6.64
C GLU A 83 7.10 4.71 -6.42
N LEU A 84 6.54 4.67 -5.20
CA LEU A 84 5.34 3.88 -4.90
C LEU A 84 4.16 4.33 -5.78
N LYS A 85 3.98 5.63 -5.91
CA LYS A 85 2.88 6.21 -6.67
C LYS A 85 3.03 5.92 -8.17
N GLU A 86 4.23 6.06 -8.72
CA GLU A 86 4.51 5.74 -10.12
C GLU A 86 4.31 4.25 -10.43
N GLY A 87 4.72 3.36 -9.53
CA GLY A 87 4.51 1.91 -9.69
C GLY A 87 3.04 1.46 -9.61
N LEU A 88 2.12 2.34 -9.17
CA LEU A 88 0.69 2.03 -9.00
C LEU A 88 -0.24 2.68 -10.03
N LEU A 89 0.27 3.63 -10.82
CA LEU A 89 -0.43 4.32 -11.92
C LEU A 89 -0.40 3.48 -13.21
#